data_AF-A0A2V6T4K3-F1
#
_entry.id   AF-A0A2V6T4K3-F1
#
_cell.length_a   1.000
_cell.length_b   1.000
_cell.length_c   1.000
_cell.angle_alpha   90.00
_cell.angle_beta   90.00
_cell.angle_gamma   90.00
#
_symmetry.space_group_name_H-M   'P 1'
#
loop_
_entity.id
_entity.type
_entity.pdbx_description
1 polymer ?
#
loop_
_entity_poly.entity_id
_entity_poly.type
_entity_poly.pdbx_seq_one_letter_code
_entity_poly.pdbx_strand_id
1 'polypeptide(L)' 'MTQEAIGRQLRSTVKKEGILELSLARVPTPEPKPDEVVVRIDATPINPS' A
#
# COMPACT_ATOMS: atom_id res chain seq x y z
N MET A 1 -21.32 11.70 -2.48
CA MET A 1 -20.09 11.31 -3.19
C MET A 1 -19.01 11.22 -2.13
N THR A 2 -18.74 10.02 -1.64
CA THR A 2 -17.66 9.76 -0.69
C THR A 2 -16.34 10.06 -1.38
N GLN A 3 -15.53 10.92 -0.77
CA GLN A 3 -14.20 11.22 -1.29
C GLN A 3 -13.33 9.98 -1.10
N GLU A 4 -12.76 9.43 -2.17
CA GLU A 4 -11.82 8.30 -2.08
C GLU A 4 -10.64 8.72 -1.20
N ALA A 5 -10.45 8.04 -0.07
CA ALA A 5 -9.29 8.26 0.77
C ALA A 5 -8.03 7.77 0.04
N ILE A 6 -6.92 8.51 0.10
CA ILE A 6 -5.64 8.10 -0.51
C ILE A 6 -4.67 7.67 0.59
N GLY A 7 -4.19 6.43 0.51
CA GLY A 7 -3.11 5.90 1.35
C GLY A 7 -1.74 5.92 0.67
N ARG A 8 -0.70 5.63 1.44
CA ARG A 8 0.65 5.33 0.93
C ARG A 8 0.95 3.85 1.09
N GLN A 9 1.46 3.21 0.04
CA GLN A 9 1.88 1.81 0.09
C GLN A 9 3.33 1.69 -0.39
N LEU A 10 4.14 0.91 0.31
CA LEU A 10 5.49 0.55 -0.15
C LEU A 10 5.38 -0.32 -1.41
N ARG A 11 6.15 0.03 -2.43
CA ARG A 11 6.34 -0.75 -3.65
C ARG A 11 7.82 -1.08 -3.80
N SER A 12 8.08 -2.31 -4.19
CA SER A 12 9.42 -2.82 -4.50
C SER A 12 9.41 -3.24 -5.96
N THR A 13 10.27 -2.63 -6.77
CA THR A 13 10.35 -2.89 -8.21
C THR A 13 11.78 -3.20 -8.58
N VAL A 14 12.02 -4.39 -9.15
CA VAL A 14 13.30 -4.75 -9.75
C VAL A 14 13.28 -4.34 -11.22
N LYS A 15 14.17 -3.43 -11.62
CA LYS A 15 14.31 -2.98 -13.01
C LYS A 15 15.22 -3.92 -13.81
N LYS A 16 15.10 -3.88 -15.14
CA LYS A 16 15.85 -4.76 -16.05
C LYS A 16 17.37 -4.56 -15.96
N GLU A 17 17.80 -3.37 -15.55
CA GLU A 17 19.21 -3.01 -15.37
C GLU A 17 19.81 -3.60 -14.07
N GLY A 18 19.03 -4.39 -13.31
CA GLY A 18 19.47 -4.97 -12.04
C GLY A 18 19.35 -4.04 -10.84
N ILE A 19 18.56 -2.96 -10.95
CA ILE A 19 18.37 -1.95 -9.90
C ILE A 19 17.08 -2.23 -9.13
N LEU A 20 17.17 -2.27 -7.81
CA LEU A 20 16.03 -2.25 -6.91
C LEU A 20 15.57 -0.81 -6.65
N GLU A 21 14.30 -0.54 -6.91
CA GLU A 21 13.63 0.71 -6.52
C GLU A 21 12.60 0.43 -5.42
N LEU A 22 12.72 1.17 -4.30
CA LEU A 22 11.73 1.21 -3.23
C LEU A 22 11.04 2.58 -3.24
N SER A 23 9.70 2.59 -3.23
CA SER A 23 8.93 3.84 -3.28
C SER A 23 7.62 3.78 -2.51
N LEU A 24 7.12 4.94 -2.08
CA LEU A 24 5.80 5.09 -1.44
C LEU A 24 4.77 5.59 -2.46
N ALA A 25 4.06 4.65 -3.09
CA ALA A 25 3.01 4.96 -4.06
C ALA A 25 1.78 5.56 -3.36
N ARG A 26 1.15 6.56 -3.97
CA ARG A 26 -0.21 7.00 -3.59
C ARG A 26 -1.20 6.00 -4.17
N VAL A 27 -2.03 5.40 -3.33
CA VAL A 27 -3.00 4.38 -3.74
C VAL A 27 -4.36 4.74 -3.17
N PRO A 28 -5.44 4.71 -3.97
CA PRO A 28 -6.79 4.84 -3.43
C PRO A 28 -7.07 3.73 -2.41
N THR A 29 -7.66 4.11 -1.30
CA THR A 29 -8.21 3.18 -0.30
C THR A 29 -9.64 2.89 -0.72
N PRO A 30 -9.94 1.67 -1.23
CA PRO A 30 -11.27 1.33 -1.68
C PRO A 30 -12.25 1.27 -0.50
N GLU A 31 -13.53 1.54 -0.77
CA GLU A 31 -14.60 1.22 0.18
C GLU A 31 -14.70 -0.31 0.36
N PRO A 32 -14.94 -0.80 1.57
CA PRO A 32 -15.09 -2.23 1.80
C PRO A 32 -16.41 -2.75 1.20
N LYS A 33 -16.38 -3.94 0.62
CA LYS A 33 -17.58 -4.73 0.27
C LYS A 33 -18.27 -5.29 1.54
N PRO A 34 -19.46 -5.93 1.43
CA PRO A 34 -20.22 -6.36 2.60
C PRO A 34 -19.45 -7.19 3.64
N ASP A 35 -18.49 -8.01 3.21
CA ASP A 35 -17.71 -8.90 4.07
C ASP A 35 -16.25 -8.46 4.25
N GLU A 36 -15.93 -7.21 3.91
CA GLU A 36 -14.59 -6.64 4.00
C GLU A 36 -14.52 -5.55 5.08
N VAL A 37 -13.30 -5.25 5.53
CA VAL A 37 -13.03 -4.14 6.45
C VAL A 37 -11.83 -3.34 5.98
N VAL A 38 -11.86 -2.03 6.21
CA VAL A 38 -10.71 -1.15 6.00
C VAL A 38 -10.02 -0.93 7.33
N VAL A 39 -8.72 -1.25 7.39
CA VAL A 39 -7.89 -1.11 8.59
C VAL A 39 -6.87 0.00 8.39
N ARG A 40 -6.81 0.96 9.32
CA ARG A 40 -5.69 1.89 9.40
C ARG A 40 -4.56 1.24 10.18
N ILE A 41 -3.43 1.02 9.51
CA ILE A 41 -2.26 0.41 10.13
C ILE A 41 -1.45 1.52 10.84
N ASP A 42 -1.41 1.48 12.17
CA ASP A 42 -0.61 2.41 12.97
C ASP A 42 0.81 1.86 13.24
N ALA A 43 1.00 0.54 13.20
CA ALA A 43 2.31 -0.12 13.33
C ALA A 43 2.38 -1.45 12.58
N THR A 44 3.55 -1.78 12.03
CA THR A 44 3.87 -3.07 11.42
C THR A 44 5.34 -3.42 11.69
N PRO A 45 5.70 -4.68 11.95
CA PRO A 45 7.09 -5.08 12.12
C PRO A 45 7.84 -5.08 10.78
N ILE A 46 9.18 -5.05 10.87
CA ILE A 46 10.07 -5.42 9.76
C ILE A 46 10.62 -6.80 10.08
N ASN A 47 10.16 -7.81 9.35
CA ASN A 47 10.56 -9.20 9.53
C ASN A 47 11.55 -9.63 8.43
N PRO A 48 12.32 -10.71 8.62
CA PRO A 48 13.21 -11.25 7.58
C PRO A 48 12.53 -11.79 6.30
N SER A 49 11.20 -11.97 6.31
CA SER A 49 10.38 -12.50 5.21
C SER A 49 9.99 -11.42 4.19
#